data_AF-A0A2W0CII0-F1
#
_entry.id   AF-A0A2W0CII0-F1
#
_cell.length_a   1.000
_cell.length_b   1.000
_cell.length_c   1.000
_cell.angle_alpha   90.00
_cell.angle_beta   90.00
_cell.angle_gamma   90.00
#
_symmetry.space_group_name_H-M   'P 1'
#
loop_
_entity.id
_entity.type
_entity.pdbx_description
1 polymer ?
#
loop_
_entity_poly.entity_id
_entity_poly.type
_entity_poly.pdbx_seq_one_letter_code
_entity_poly.pdbx_strand_id
1 'polypeptide(L)' 'MNVNEIIIEGARENNLKNVSVRIPKRKITVFTGVSGSGKSSLVFDTISAEAQRQL' A
#
# COMPACT_ATOMS: atom_id res chain seq x y z
N MET A 1 -2.54 10.88 -19.72
CA MET A 1 -1.76 9.68 -19.31
C MET A 1 -2.68 8.79 -18.51
N ASN A 2 -2.92 7.54 -18.94
CA ASN A 2 -3.77 6.62 -18.16
C ASN A 2 -2.99 6.16 -16.92
N VAL A 3 -3.28 6.75 -15.76
CA VAL A 3 -2.67 6.33 -14.48
C VAL A 3 -3.34 5.03 -14.04
N ASN A 4 -2.81 3.92 -14.58
CA ASN A 4 -3.31 2.56 -14.38
C ASN A 4 -2.79 1.89 -13.10
N GLU A 5 -2.17 2.67 -12.21
CA GLU A 5 -1.55 2.19 -10.98
C GLU A 5 -2.01 3.05 -9.79
N ILE A 6 -2.02 2.46 -8.60
CA ILE A 6 -2.01 3.16 -7.31
C ILE A 6 -0.55 3.28 -6.92
N ILE A 7 -0.08 4.51 -6.70
CA ILE A 7 1.32 4.80 -6.38
C ILE A 7 1.38 5.21 -4.91
N ILE A 8 2.19 4.48 -4.15
CA ILE A 8 2.51 4.79 -2.76
C ILE A 8 4.00 5.13 -2.74
N GLU A 9 4.35 6.29 -2.18
CA GLU A 9 5.73 6.74 -2.05
C GLU A 9 6.07 7.00 -0.59
N GLY A 10 7.16 6.38 -0.12
CA GLY A 10 7.72 6.68 1.20
C GLY A 10 6.81 6.35 2.38
N ALA A 11 6.00 5.29 2.31
CA ALA A 11 5.15 4.84 3.41
C ALA A 11 5.99 4.52 4.66
N ARG A 12 5.55 5.06 5.80
CA ARG A 12 6.25 5.03 7.10
C ARG A 12 5.34 4.65 8.27
N GLU A 13 4.13 4.21 7.98
CA GLU A 13 3.18 3.81 9.02
C GLU A 13 3.72 2.62 9.82
N ASN A 14 3.60 2.68 11.15
CA ASN A 14 4.15 1.70 12.07
C ASN A 14 5.65 1.37 11.81
N ASN A 15 5.94 0.14 11.38
CA ASN A 15 7.31 -0.34 11.17
C ASN A 15 7.75 -0.28 9.69
N LEU A 16 7.00 0.38 8.82
CA LEU A 16 7.38 0.55 7.42
C LEU A 16 8.62 1.45 7.31
N LYS A 17 9.63 0.95 6.59
CA LYS A 17 10.92 1.64 6.44
C LYS A 17 11.00 2.41 5.13
N ASN A 18 10.20 3.47 5.00
CA ASN A 18 10.16 4.34 3.81
C ASN A 18 9.86 3.54 2.52
N VAL A 19 8.76 2.79 2.52
CA VAL A 19 8.40 1.85 1.46
C VAL A 19 7.68 2.57 0.32
N SER A 20 8.14 2.37 -0.92
CA SER A 20 7.45 2.82 -2.12
C SER A 20 7.02 1.62 -2.97
N VAL A 21 5.78 1.63 -3.44
CA VAL A 21 5.21 0.53 -4.25
C VAL A 21 4.22 1.07 -5.27
N ARG A 22 4.13 0.37 -6.41
CA ARG A 22 3.12 0.61 -7.44
C ARG A 22 2.23 -0.61 -7.54
N ILE A 23 0.91 -0.40 -7.45
CA ILE A 23 -0.08 -1.47 -7.46
C ILE A 23 -0.92 -1.31 -8.72
N PRO A 24 -0.95 -2.31 -9.62
CA PRO A 24 -1.74 -2.23 -10.84
C PRO A 24 -3.24 -2.22 -10.50
N LYS A 25 -3.98 -1.26 -11.08
CA LYS A 25 -5.44 -1.21 -10.97
C LYS A 25 -6.07 -2.36 -11.77
N ARG A 26 -7.27 -2.78 -11.37
CA ARG A 26 -8.07 -3.83 -12.06
C ARG A 26 -7.37 -5.19 -12.12
N LYS A 27 -6.52 -5.48 -11.13
CA LYS A 27 -5.84 -6.76 -10.93
C LYS A 27 -5.98 -7.17 -9.47
N ILE A 28 -5.98 -8.48 -9.23
CA ILE A 28 -5.86 -9.01 -7.87
C ILE A 28 -4.37 -8.97 -7.51
N THR A 29 -4.01 -8.14 -6.54
CA THR A 29 -2.64 -8.02 -6.02
C THR A 29 -2.58 -8.65 -4.63
N VAL A 30 -1.62 -9.54 -4.42
CA VAL A 30 -1.45 -10.25 -3.14
C VAL A 30 -0.20 -9.73 -2.43
N PHE A 31 -0.35 -9.37 -1.15
CA PHE A 31 0.77 -9.00 -0.28
C PHE A 31 1.12 -10.19 0.63
N THR A 32 2.36 -10.66 0.55
CA THR A 32 2.87 -11.81 1.31
C THR A 32 4.17 -11.49 2.04
N GLY A 33 4.58 -12.36 2.96
CA GLY A 33 5.76 -12.17 3.82
C GLY A 33 5.55 -12.64 5.25
N VAL A 34 6.64 -12.79 6.00
CA VAL A 34 6.66 -13.28 7.40
C VAL A 34 5.87 -12.39 8.36
N SER A 35 5.49 -12.91 9.53
CA SER A 35 4.87 -12.09 10.58
C SER A 35 5.74 -10.88 10.93
N GLY A 36 5.11 -9.73 11.18
CA GLY A 36 5.82 -8.48 11.49
C GLY A 36 6.49 -7.78 10.29
N SER A 37 6.39 -8.29 9.06
CA SER A 37 7.04 -7.67 7.89
C SER A 37 6.41 -6.34 7.40
N GLY A 38 5.33 -5.87 8.02
CA GLY A 38 4.65 -4.62 7.65
C GLY A 38 3.52 -4.75 6.62
N LYS A 39 3.08 -5.98 6.27
CA LYS A 39 1.97 -6.19 5.31
C LYS A 39 0.68 -5.47 5.74
N SER A 40 0.23 -5.69 6.97
CA SER A 40 -0.99 -5.08 7.49
C SER A 40 -0.86 -3.56 7.56
N SER A 41 0.30 -3.06 7.97
CA SER A 41 0.59 -1.62 8.01
C SER A 41 0.52 -0.97 6.63
N LEU A 42 0.99 -1.65 5.58
CA LEU A 42 0.89 -1.14 4.22
C LEU A 42 -0.54 -1.23 3.67
N VAL A 43 -1.21 -2.37 3.82
CA VAL A 43 -2.52 -2.60 3.20
C VAL A 43 -3.65 -1.90 3.95
N PHE A 44 -3.75 -2.08 5.26
CA PHE A 44 -4.88 -1.58 6.05
C PHE A 44 -4.59 -0.18 6.57
N ASP A 45 -3.48 0.00 7.27
CA ASP A 45 -3.21 1.26 7.99
C ASP A 45 -2.78 2.40 7.04
N THR A 46 -2.18 2.07 5.89
CA THR A 46 -1.78 3.06 4.87
C THR A 46 -2.79 3.13 3.72
N ILE A 47 -2.88 2.07 2.90
CA ILE A 47 -3.64 2.13 1.64
C ILE A 47 -5.15 2.25 1.89
N SER A 48 -5.72 1.39 2.74
CA SER A 48 -7.16 1.41 3.01
C SER A 48 -7.58 2.68 3.75
N ALA A 49 -6.81 3.13 4.74
CA ALA A 49 -7.09 4.36 5.48
C ALA A 49 -7.07 5.59 4.55
N GLU A 50 -6.06 5.70 3.68
CA GLU A 50 -5.97 6.82 2.74
C GLU A 50 -7.06 6.74 1.66
N ALA A 51 -7.39 5.54 1.16
CA ALA A 51 -8.50 5.37 0.24
C ALA A 51 -9.83 5.81 0.87
N GLN A 52 -10.06 5.48 2.15
CA GLN A 52 -11.26 5.91 2.87
C GLN A 52 -11.30 7.43 3.11
N ARG A 53 -10.14 8.08 3.32
CA ARG A 53 -10.03 9.54 3.46
C ARG A 53 -10.41 10.30 2.17
N GLN A 54 -10.21 9.67 1.02
CA GLN A 54 -10.48 10.26 -0.30
C GLN A 54 -11.91 10.04 -0.79
N LEU A 55 -12.71 9.24 -0.07
CA LEU A 55 -14.15 9.07 -0.32
C LEU A 55 -14.95 10.16 0.38
#